data_AF-A0A7V3K9V9-F1
#
_entry.id   AF-A0A7V3K9V9-F1
#
_cell.length_a   1.000
_cell.length_b   1.000
_cell.length_c   1.000
_cell.angle_alpha   90.00
_cell.angle_beta   90.00
_cell.angle_gamma   90.00
#
_symmetry.space_group_name_H-M   'P 1'
#
loop_
_entity.id
_entity.type
_entity.pdbx_description
1 polymer ?
#
loop_
_entity_poly.entity_id
_entity_poly.type
_entity_poly.pdbx_seq_one_letter_code
_entity_poly.pdbx_strand_id
1 'polypeptide(L)'
;MKKFTQILGMIGLVGMGTGFFALLIGQRANIFITLHLLLGGGLALLGLLSNLAGLKAYFLKRAGKAYSAALAQILILGVIIFLLGWLSYQHDWVLDVTQNRIYALSDKTKEVLSQLPGEIKITAFIPSEGFDSERQLLKLYQRESDKIKLEIIDPDRHPEKAEAMGINSYGTIVFNYLGREIKAYEAREDRITNSLIKVSRKESWIIYFITGHGEADPEAEDKGGMSMMKQFLEDENYQVKKLLISSEGIPADARLIVIAGPRIPYQPVEIEAIDRYLGKGGDAIFLLDPAVLTNLEGLLKAYGAELPGGIVIDQVHYLGGMDAVGLTVVANRFDQEHEVTRGLKGKLCAFPRAQAIRIPREAVAGVEGIWTPLVYSSETSYLETNLKTLFESGRARQDPEDPKGPLLLVAAYSEQIQPQAWEENQRASEIRIALAGNSFFMRNMALEVYSNYFLSINLFNWASGESEQASIVPKTRKASRIFITSSQTQIIFYTSVLIIPEILCVIGLAVWWRRR
;
A
#
# COMPACT_ATOMS: atom_id res chain seq x y z
N MET A 1 70.55 18.17 33.33
CA MET A 1 69.11 18.47 33.45
C MET A 1 68.33 18.28 32.14
N LYS A 2 68.73 18.85 30.99
CA LYS A 2 67.97 18.76 29.73
C LYS A 2 67.60 17.35 29.24
N LYS A 3 68.52 16.36 29.34
CA LYS A 3 68.21 14.97 28.94
C LYS A 3 67.17 14.30 29.84
N PHE A 4 67.18 14.64 31.13
CA PHE A 4 66.26 14.08 32.12
C PHE A 4 64.82 14.60 31.92
N THR A 5 64.67 15.90 31.66
CA THR A 5 63.36 16.50 31.36
C THR A 5 62.79 16.04 30.01
N GLN A 6 63.64 15.71 29.04
CA GLN A 6 63.22 15.10 27.77
C GLN A 6 62.67 13.67 27.95
N ILE A 7 63.34 12.84 28.76
CA ILE A 7 62.87 11.48 29.08
C ILE A 7 61.53 11.54 29.82
N LEU A 8 61.41 12.44 30.81
CA LEU A 8 60.13 12.70 31.50
C LEU A 8 59.03 13.16 30.53
N GLY A 9 59.37 13.99 29.54
CA GLY A 9 58.45 14.40 28.48
C GLY A 9 57.94 13.23 27.64
N MET A 10 58.82 12.29 27.26
CA MET A 10 58.44 11.09 26.50
C MET A 10 57.55 10.16 27.33
N ILE A 11 57.88 9.96 28.62
CA ILE A 11 57.03 9.19 29.55
C ILE A 11 55.66 9.87 29.69
N GLY A 12 55.63 11.20 29.75
CA GLY A 12 54.40 11.99 29.76
C GLY A 12 53.54 11.77 28.52
N LEU A 13 54.13 11.76 27.32
CA LEU A 13 53.41 11.49 26.08
C LEU A 13 52.82 10.08 26.03
N VAL A 14 53.55 9.07 26.53
CA VAL A 14 53.05 7.70 26.64
C VAL A 14 51.89 7.61 27.64
N GLY A 15 52.02 8.27 28.80
CA GLY A 15 50.94 8.35 29.80
C GLY A 15 49.69 9.04 29.26
N MET A 16 49.85 10.15 28.54
CA MET A 16 48.75 10.88 27.91
C MET A 16 48.09 10.05 26.79
N GLY A 17 48.88 9.39 25.94
CA GLY A 17 48.38 8.55 24.85
C GLY A 17 47.60 7.33 25.35
N THR A 18 48.09 6.68 26.40
CA THR A 18 47.39 5.54 27.05
C THR A 18 46.08 5.99 27.72
N GLY A 19 46.08 7.14 28.39
CA GLY A 19 44.86 7.75 28.95
C GLY A 19 43.81 8.08 27.88
N PHE A 20 44.23 8.64 26.74
CA PHE A 20 43.34 8.97 25.62
C PHE A 20 42.78 7.71 24.94
N PHE A 21 43.60 6.69 24.73
CA PHE A 21 43.16 5.41 24.17
C PHE A 21 42.13 4.71 25.07
N ALA A 22 42.35 4.72 26.39
CA ALA A 22 41.39 4.18 27.36
C ALA A 22 40.05 4.94 27.36
N LEU A 23 40.07 6.26 27.12
CA LEU A 23 38.86 7.08 26.98
C LEU A 23 38.06 6.74 25.71
N LEU A 24 38.74 6.45 24.59
CA LEU A 24 38.10 6.03 23.35
C LEU A 24 37.39 4.67 23.47
N ILE A 25 37.96 3.72 24.23
CA ILE A 25 37.36 2.39 24.43
C ILE A 25 36.24 2.43 25.48
N GLY A 26 36.43 3.16 26.57
CA GLY A 26 35.54 3.10 27.73
C GLY A 26 34.33 4.04 27.71
N GLN A 27 34.25 4.97 26.74
CA GLN A 27 33.24 6.04 26.62
C GLN A 27 32.93 6.86 27.90
N ARG A 28 33.68 6.69 29.01
CA ARG A 28 33.52 7.41 30.28
C ARG A 28 34.88 7.64 30.96
N ALA A 29 35.11 8.84 31.47
CA ALA A 29 36.32 9.18 32.22
C ALA A 29 36.26 8.60 33.64
N ASN A 30 37.18 7.70 33.97
CA ASN A 30 37.40 7.21 35.33
C ASN A 30 38.68 7.83 35.94
N ILE A 31 38.89 7.66 37.24
CA ILE A 31 40.03 8.27 37.94
C ILE A 31 41.39 7.87 37.35
N PHE A 32 41.48 6.64 36.83
CA PHE A 32 42.67 6.14 36.13
C PHE A 32 42.95 6.96 34.86
N ILE A 33 41.94 7.17 34.01
CA ILE A 33 42.02 7.98 32.79
C ILE A 33 42.37 9.42 33.14
N THR A 34 41.72 10.02 34.13
CA THR A 34 41.97 11.41 34.55
C THR A 34 43.40 11.59 35.06
N LEU A 35 43.92 10.67 35.87
CA LEU A 35 45.30 10.73 36.34
C LEU A 35 46.32 10.57 35.21
N HIS A 36 46.08 9.67 34.26
CA HIS A 36 46.98 9.47 33.12
C HIS A 36 47.00 10.68 32.18
N LEU A 37 45.85 11.33 31.97
CA LEU A 37 45.75 12.55 31.16
C LEU A 37 46.41 13.76 31.86
N LEU A 38 46.17 13.96 33.17
CA LEU A 38 46.74 15.09 33.91
C LEU A 38 48.24 14.94 34.18
N LEU A 39 48.67 13.79 34.69
CA LEU A 39 50.09 13.54 34.99
C LEU A 39 50.89 13.37 33.70
N GLY A 40 50.34 12.64 32.72
CA GLY A 40 50.94 12.49 31.40
C GLY A 40 51.06 13.82 30.67
N GLY A 41 49.98 14.61 30.66
CA GLY A 41 49.96 15.96 30.07
C GLY A 41 50.93 16.92 30.76
N GLY A 42 51.00 16.91 32.09
CA GLY A 42 51.93 17.75 32.86
C GLY A 42 53.41 17.42 32.58
N LEU A 43 53.75 16.13 32.53
CA LEU A 43 55.10 15.68 32.21
C LEU A 43 55.47 15.99 30.74
N ALA A 44 54.55 15.79 29.81
CA ALA A 44 54.72 16.14 28.40
C ALA A 44 54.96 17.65 28.22
N LEU A 45 54.17 18.48 28.91
CA LEU A 45 54.31 19.94 28.90
C LEU A 45 55.67 20.40 29.47
N LEU A 46 56.10 19.81 30.59
CA LEU A 46 57.39 20.09 31.20
C LEU A 46 58.56 19.71 30.27
N GLY A 47 58.46 18.56 29.60
CA GLY A 47 59.41 18.15 28.58
C GLY A 47 59.47 19.12 27.39
N LEU A 48 58.31 19.59 26.92
CA LEU A 48 58.17 20.51 25.79
C LEU A 48 58.74 21.90 26.11
N LEU A 49 58.36 22.48 27.26
CA LEU A 49 58.86 23.79 27.73
C LEU A 49 60.38 23.77 27.94
N SER A 50 60.93 22.66 28.44
CA SER A 50 62.38 22.52 28.66
C SER A 50 63.21 22.45 27.36
N ASN A 51 62.57 22.22 26.21
CA ASN A 51 63.22 22.01 24.91
C ASN A 51 62.73 22.95 23.79
N LEU A 52 62.08 24.06 24.13
CA LEU A 52 61.53 25.04 23.19
C LEU A 52 62.55 25.53 22.14
N ALA A 53 63.78 25.84 22.56
CA ALA A 53 64.83 26.31 21.66
C ALA A 53 65.29 25.23 20.67
N GLY A 54 65.38 23.97 21.11
CA GLY A 54 65.76 22.83 20.26
C GLY A 54 64.66 22.46 19.26
N LEU A 55 63.40 22.52 19.69
CA LEU A 55 62.22 22.34 18.83
C LEU A 55 62.15 23.44 17.76
N LYS A 56 62.32 24.71 18.14
CA LYS A 56 62.33 25.84 17.18
C LYS A 56 63.42 25.69 16.13
N ALA A 57 64.63 25.27 16.54
CA ALA A 57 65.73 25.00 15.62
C ALA A 57 65.47 23.78 14.72
N TYR A 58 64.78 22.74 15.22
CA TYR A 58 64.39 21.57 14.44
C TYR A 58 63.33 21.91 13.38
N PHE A 59 62.28 22.64 13.75
CA PHE A 59 61.22 23.09 12.82
C PHE A 59 61.72 24.05 11.74
N LEU A 60 62.84 24.75 11.96
CA LEU A 60 63.49 25.58 10.95
C LEU A 60 64.28 24.77 9.91
N LYS A 61 64.70 23.54 10.23
CA LYS A 61 65.40 22.64 9.29
C LYS A 61 64.43 22.06 8.26
N ARG A 62 64.93 21.78 7.04
CA ARG A 62 64.14 21.22 5.92
C ARG A 62 63.37 19.94 6.31
N ALA A 63 63.99 19.05 7.09
CA ALA A 63 63.35 17.85 7.61
C ALA A 63 62.22 18.17 8.61
N GLY A 64 62.45 19.09 9.56
CA GLY A 64 61.45 19.48 10.54
C GLY A 64 60.24 20.17 9.93
N LYS A 65 60.41 20.98 8.89
CA LYS A 65 59.30 21.56 8.09
C LYS A 65 58.46 20.48 7.41
N ALA A 66 59.08 19.42 6.89
CA ALA A 66 58.38 18.30 6.26
C ALA A 66 57.59 17.46 7.28
N TYR A 67 58.18 17.14 8.43
CA TYR A 67 57.49 16.42 9.50
C TYR A 67 56.36 17.24 10.14
N SER A 68 56.52 18.55 10.34
CA SER A 68 55.44 19.41 10.84
C SER A 68 54.29 19.53 9.84
N ALA A 69 54.60 19.59 8.54
CA ALA A 69 53.57 19.58 7.50
C ALA A 69 52.80 18.25 7.49
N ALA A 70 53.51 17.12 7.59
CA ALA A 70 52.89 15.80 7.67
C ALA A 70 52.00 15.65 8.94
N LEU A 71 52.47 16.13 10.10
CA LEU A 71 51.69 16.10 11.33
C LEU A 71 50.45 17.00 11.25
N ALA A 72 50.58 18.21 10.67
CA ALA A 72 49.46 19.10 10.43
C ALA A 72 48.44 18.46 9.47
N GLN A 73 48.88 17.78 8.42
CA GLN A 73 48.01 17.04 7.52
C GLN A 73 47.26 15.91 8.22
N ILE A 74 47.93 15.14 9.09
CA ILE A 74 47.29 14.07 9.88
C ILE A 74 46.27 14.66 10.85
N LEU A 75 46.59 15.76 11.53
CA LEU A 75 45.67 16.44 12.44
C LEU A 75 44.44 16.99 11.71
N ILE A 76 44.65 17.66 10.56
CA ILE A 76 43.55 18.16 9.73
C ILE A 76 42.66 16.99 9.27
N LEU A 77 43.25 15.90 8.79
CA LEU A 77 42.50 14.71 8.41
C LEU A 77 41.71 14.13 9.58
N GLY A 78 42.31 14.05 10.76
CA GLY A 78 41.64 13.59 11.98
C GLY A 78 40.45 14.49 12.38
N VAL A 79 40.62 15.82 12.30
CA VAL A 79 39.54 16.78 12.55
C VAL A 79 38.42 16.63 11.51
N ILE A 80 38.75 16.44 10.24
CA ILE A 80 37.75 16.20 9.18
C ILE A 80 36.97 14.91 9.47
N ILE A 81 37.66 13.80 9.79
CA ILE A 81 36.99 12.53 10.13
C ILE A 81 36.10 12.69 11.35
N PHE A 82 36.56 13.40 12.39
CA PHE A 82 35.76 13.67 13.57
C PHE A 82 34.52 14.51 13.25
N LEU A 83 34.66 15.60 12.48
CA LEU A 83 33.53 16.44 12.08
C LEU A 83 32.53 15.68 11.20
N LEU A 84 33.01 14.86 10.27
CA LEU A 84 32.15 13.99 9.46
C LEU A 84 31.41 12.96 10.30
N GLY A 85 32.08 12.33 11.27
CA GLY A 85 31.47 11.39 12.20
C GLY A 85 30.43 12.07 13.11
N TRP A 86 30.75 13.25 13.62
CA TRP A 86 29.83 14.05 14.44
C TRP A 86 28.60 14.49 13.65
N LEU A 87 28.78 14.98 12.42
CA LEU A 87 27.69 15.36 11.53
C LEU A 87 26.82 14.15 11.17
N SER A 88 27.43 13.00 10.91
CA SER A 88 26.72 11.74 10.65
C SER A 88 25.98 11.17 11.86
N TYR A 89 26.42 11.49 13.09
CA TYR A 89 25.77 11.04 14.32
C TYR A 89 24.57 11.93 14.69
N GLN A 90 24.66 13.23 14.42
CA GLN A 90 23.58 14.19 14.71
C GLN A 90 22.49 14.22 13.64
N HIS A 91 22.81 13.86 12.40
CA HIS A 91 21.89 13.97 11.27
C HIS A 91 21.77 12.64 10.51
N ASP A 92 20.57 12.07 10.51
CA ASP A 92 20.21 10.87 9.74
C ASP A 92 19.93 11.19 8.27
N TRP A 93 20.81 11.95 7.62
CA TRP A 93 20.60 12.29 6.21
C TRP A 93 20.81 11.07 5.33
N VAL A 94 19.72 10.49 4.84
CA VAL A 94 19.73 9.38 3.89
C VAL A 94 19.41 9.93 2.51
N LEU A 95 20.41 9.96 1.64
CA LEU A 95 20.22 10.22 0.22
C LEU A 95 19.98 8.90 -0.51
N ASP A 96 18.73 8.65 -0.92
CA ASP A 96 18.40 7.49 -1.74
C ASP A 96 18.81 7.74 -3.20
N VAL A 97 19.99 7.23 -3.56
CA VAL A 97 20.55 7.28 -4.92
C VAL A 97 20.06 6.14 -5.82
N THR A 98 19.11 5.31 -5.36
CA THR A 98 18.57 4.24 -6.19
C THR A 98 17.67 4.79 -7.29
N GLN A 99 17.73 4.16 -8.47
CA GLN A 99 16.97 4.58 -9.66
C GLN A 99 15.45 4.73 -9.39
N ASN A 100 14.90 3.89 -8.51
CA ASN A 100 13.46 3.86 -8.20
C ASN A 100 13.13 4.42 -6.79
N ARG A 101 14.08 5.05 -6.10
CA ARG A 101 13.92 5.55 -4.72
C ARG A 101 13.25 4.52 -3.77
N ILE A 102 13.76 3.29 -3.76
CA ILE A 102 13.15 2.16 -3.03
C ILE A 102 13.34 2.21 -1.50
N TYR A 103 14.13 3.15 -1.00
CA TYR A 103 14.40 3.40 0.42
C TYR A 103 13.85 4.75 0.89
N ALA A 104 13.00 5.39 0.09
CA ALA A 104 12.25 6.58 0.45
C ALA A 104 10.75 6.32 0.26
N LEU A 105 9.89 7.03 0.99
CA LEU A 105 8.45 7.04 0.72
C LEU A 105 8.15 7.79 -0.57
N SER A 106 7.03 7.48 -1.22
CA SER A 106 6.51 8.23 -2.37
C SER A 106 6.05 9.63 -1.96
N ASP A 107 6.02 10.55 -2.92
CA ASP A 107 5.60 11.93 -2.66
C ASP A 107 4.14 12.00 -2.18
N LYS A 108 3.27 11.12 -2.71
CA LYS A 108 1.86 10.98 -2.27
C LYS A 108 1.77 10.52 -0.81
N THR A 109 2.59 9.56 -0.39
CA THR A 109 2.67 9.14 1.02
C THR A 109 3.13 10.28 1.93
N LYS A 110 4.12 11.06 1.50
CA LYS A 110 4.60 12.23 2.27
C LYS A 110 3.53 13.29 2.42
N GLU A 111 2.74 13.54 1.37
CA GLU A 111 1.59 14.45 1.43
C GLU A 111 0.57 13.98 2.48
N VAL A 112 0.19 12.69 2.45
CA VAL A 112 -0.72 12.08 3.44
C VAL A 112 -0.18 12.24 4.85
N LEU A 113 1.11 11.93 5.07
CA LEU A 113 1.76 12.06 6.37
C LEU A 113 1.77 13.50 6.90
N SER A 114 1.90 14.50 6.03
CA SER A 114 1.85 15.92 6.41
C SER A 114 0.46 16.34 6.90
N GLN A 115 -0.59 15.75 6.30
CA GLN A 115 -1.99 16.06 6.56
C GLN A 115 -2.61 15.28 7.72
N LEU A 116 -1.84 14.40 8.40
CA LEU A 116 -2.37 13.63 9.52
C LEU A 116 -2.91 14.56 10.64
N PRO A 117 -4.12 14.31 11.16
CA PRO A 117 -4.79 15.19 12.11
C PRO A 117 -4.20 15.14 13.52
N GLY A 118 -3.45 14.09 13.86
CA GLY A 118 -2.86 13.91 15.18
C GLY A 118 -1.93 12.70 15.24
N GLU A 119 -1.52 12.33 16.46
CA GLU A 119 -0.62 11.21 16.70
C GLU A 119 -1.32 9.85 16.49
N ILE A 120 -0.75 8.99 15.64
CA ILE A 120 -1.25 7.65 15.31
C ILE A 120 -0.25 6.61 15.83
N LYS A 121 -0.75 5.65 16.62
CA LYS A 121 0.05 4.53 17.10
C LYS A 121 -0.02 3.38 16.09
N ILE A 122 1.13 2.94 15.61
CA ILE A 122 1.29 1.78 14.72
C ILE A 122 1.94 0.66 15.52
N THR A 123 1.26 -0.48 15.66
CA THR A 123 1.78 -1.68 16.32
C THR A 123 1.94 -2.79 15.30
N ALA A 124 3.17 -3.20 14.99
CA ALA A 124 3.47 -4.22 13.99
C ALA A 124 3.90 -5.53 14.65
N PHE A 125 3.20 -6.62 14.32
CA PHE A 125 3.47 -7.96 14.84
C PHE A 125 4.40 -8.70 13.88
N ILE A 126 5.71 -8.56 14.10
CA ILE A 126 6.76 -9.06 13.22
C ILE A 126 7.73 -9.89 14.06
N PRO A 127 7.93 -11.20 13.77
CA PRO A 127 8.86 -12.07 14.51
C PRO A 127 10.29 -11.53 14.44
N SER A 128 11.21 -11.90 15.34
CA SER A 128 12.59 -11.35 15.35
C SER A 128 13.41 -11.67 14.09
N GLU A 129 13.13 -12.76 13.40
CA GLU A 129 13.81 -13.18 12.16
C GLU A 129 12.93 -12.96 10.93
N GLY A 130 13.55 -12.67 9.78
CA GLY A 130 12.84 -12.29 8.56
C GLY A 130 12.25 -10.87 8.61
N PHE A 131 11.44 -10.50 7.61
CA PHE A 131 10.70 -9.22 7.54
C PHE A 131 11.54 -7.92 7.65
N ASP A 132 12.82 -7.97 7.28
CA ASP A 132 13.70 -6.80 7.38
C ASP A 132 13.23 -5.64 6.52
N SER A 133 12.68 -5.92 5.33
CA SER A 133 12.09 -4.93 4.44
C SER A 133 10.92 -4.18 5.07
N GLU A 134 10.07 -4.91 5.78
CA GLU A 134 8.84 -4.43 6.41
C GLU A 134 9.19 -3.56 7.62
N ARG A 135 10.14 -4.00 8.45
CA ARG A 135 10.68 -3.17 9.53
C ARG A 135 11.32 -1.90 9.01
N GLN A 136 12.11 -1.98 7.93
CA GLN A 136 12.71 -0.81 7.30
C GLN A 136 11.63 0.14 6.80
N LEU A 137 10.61 -0.36 6.11
CA LEU A 137 9.50 0.43 5.60
C LEU A 137 8.77 1.17 6.74
N LEU A 138 8.37 0.47 7.80
CA LEU A 138 7.68 1.08 8.94
C LEU A 138 8.53 2.16 9.63
N LYS A 139 9.85 1.94 9.75
CA LYS A 139 10.78 2.96 10.26
C LYS A 139 10.84 4.21 9.36
N LEU A 140 10.67 4.07 8.04
CA LEU A 140 10.57 5.23 7.15
C LEU A 140 9.33 6.09 7.49
N TYR A 141 8.18 5.48 7.79
CA TYR A 141 6.98 6.22 8.20
C TYR A 141 7.20 7.00 9.50
N GLN A 142 7.82 6.36 10.51
CA GLN A 142 8.15 7.03 11.77
C GLN A 142 9.15 8.18 11.60
N ARG A 143 10.11 8.04 10.67
CA ARG A 143 11.11 9.07 10.40
C ARG A 143 10.54 10.28 9.64
N GLU A 144 9.60 10.05 8.72
CA GLU A 144 9.03 11.12 7.89
C GLU A 144 7.94 11.93 8.60
N SER A 145 7.38 11.45 9.72
CA SER A 145 6.39 12.18 10.50
C SER A 145 6.47 11.89 11.99
N ASP A 146 6.65 12.95 12.79
CA ASP A 146 6.65 12.88 14.26
C ASP A 146 5.31 12.43 14.86
N LYS A 147 4.24 12.47 14.05
CA LYS A 147 2.89 12.00 14.41
C LYS A 147 2.76 10.48 14.39
N ILE A 148 3.77 9.74 13.91
CA ILE A 148 3.74 8.27 13.87
C ILE A 148 4.52 7.69 15.05
N LYS A 149 3.83 6.93 15.91
CA LYS A 149 4.46 6.14 16.99
C LYS A 149 4.48 4.67 16.63
N LEU A 150 5.65 4.16 16.24
CA LEU A 150 5.84 2.77 15.87
C LEU A 150 6.27 1.91 17.07
N GLU A 151 5.54 0.83 17.32
CA GLU A 151 5.90 -0.26 18.24
C GLU A 151 5.99 -1.56 17.41
N ILE A 152 7.13 -2.26 17.46
CA ILE A 152 7.29 -3.56 16.80
C ILE A 152 7.31 -4.62 17.89
N ILE A 153 6.37 -5.56 17.81
CA ILE A 153 6.20 -6.64 18.77
C ILE A 153 6.54 -7.95 18.08
N ASP A 154 7.39 -8.75 18.71
CA ASP A 154 7.63 -10.12 18.28
C ASP A 154 6.52 -11.03 18.86
N PRO A 155 5.59 -11.54 18.03
CA PRO A 155 4.49 -12.38 18.50
C PRO A 155 4.95 -13.72 19.10
N ASP A 156 6.14 -14.21 18.74
CA ASP A 156 6.66 -15.46 19.30
C ASP A 156 7.23 -15.25 20.72
N ARG A 157 7.68 -14.02 21.02
CA ARG A 157 8.16 -13.63 22.35
C ARG A 157 7.07 -13.06 23.25
N HIS A 158 6.04 -12.46 22.65
CA HIS A 158 4.93 -11.80 23.31
C HIS A 158 3.57 -12.28 22.77
N PRO A 159 3.26 -13.58 22.89
CA PRO A 159 1.99 -14.13 22.40
C PRO A 159 0.78 -13.48 23.07
N GLU A 160 0.90 -13.08 24.35
CA GLU A 160 -0.15 -12.43 25.11
C GLU A 160 -0.64 -11.12 24.47
N LYS A 161 0.28 -10.36 23.85
CA LYS A 161 -0.06 -9.10 23.18
C LYS A 161 -0.72 -9.33 21.82
N ALA A 162 -0.31 -10.40 21.13
CA ALA A 162 -0.88 -10.79 19.85
C ALA A 162 -2.31 -11.32 20.03
N GLU A 163 -2.54 -12.18 21.04
CA GLU A 163 -3.87 -12.71 21.37
C GLU A 163 -4.84 -11.61 21.80
N ALA A 164 -4.39 -10.66 22.64
CA ALA A 164 -5.23 -9.55 23.10
C ALA A 164 -5.75 -8.66 21.96
N MET A 165 -5.02 -8.58 20.84
CA MET A 165 -5.41 -7.84 19.65
C MET A 165 -5.99 -8.75 18.55
N GLY A 166 -6.21 -10.04 18.81
CA GLY A 166 -6.78 -10.99 17.85
C GLY A 166 -5.91 -11.17 16.59
N ILE A 167 -4.59 -11.25 16.75
CA ILE A 167 -3.63 -11.36 15.65
C ILE A 167 -3.39 -12.83 15.32
N ASN A 168 -3.83 -13.25 14.12
CA ASN A 168 -3.73 -14.64 13.65
C ASN A 168 -2.68 -14.83 12.54
N SER A 169 -1.97 -13.77 12.14
CA SER A 169 -0.96 -13.81 11.07
C SER A 169 0.24 -12.91 11.38
N TYR A 170 1.44 -13.40 11.06
CA TYR A 170 2.66 -12.59 11.06
C TYR A 170 2.58 -11.45 10.04
N GLY A 171 3.27 -10.35 10.32
CA GLY A 171 3.28 -9.18 9.46
C GLY A 171 2.02 -8.30 9.58
N THR A 172 1.10 -8.63 10.49
CA THR A 172 -0.09 -7.80 10.75
C THR A 172 0.32 -6.49 11.43
N ILE A 173 -0.19 -5.38 10.91
CA ILE A 173 0.05 -4.03 11.41
C ILE A 173 -1.28 -3.46 11.90
N VAL A 174 -1.31 -3.01 13.14
CA VAL A 174 -2.47 -2.40 13.80
C VAL A 174 -2.26 -0.89 13.89
N PHE A 175 -3.22 -0.12 13.38
CA PHE A 175 -3.23 1.33 13.42
C PHE A 175 -4.27 1.79 14.43
N ASN A 176 -3.86 2.62 15.39
CA ASN A 176 -4.76 3.16 16.41
C ASN A 176 -4.75 4.69 16.40
N TYR A 177 -5.93 5.30 16.29
CA TYR A 177 -6.12 6.75 16.40
C TYR A 177 -7.42 7.07 17.14
N LEU A 178 -7.33 7.80 18.27
CA LEU A 178 -8.48 8.19 19.09
C LEU A 178 -9.44 7.03 19.43
N GLY A 179 -8.89 5.84 19.72
CA GLY A 179 -9.65 4.64 20.06
C GLY A 179 -10.18 3.85 18.86
N ARG A 180 -9.99 4.31 17.63
CA ARG A 180 -10.29 3.56 16.40
C ARG A 180 -9.12 2.68 16.03
N GLU A 181 -9.41 1.44 15.65
CA GLU A 181 -8.41 0.45 15.26
C GLU A 181 -8.64 -0.05 13.83
N ILE A 182 -7.58 -0.10 13.02
CA ILE A 182 -7.60 -0.70 11.68
C ILE A 182 -6.42 -1.66 11.56
N LYS A 183 -6.63 -2.81 10.91
CA LYS A 183 -5.60 -3.83 10.71
C LYS A 183 -5.21 -3.95 9.24
N ALA A 184 -3.92 -4.02 8.96
CA ALA A 184 -3.38 -4.36 7.65
C ALA A 184 -2.57 -5.65 7.73
N TYR A 185 -2.89 -6.62 6.88
CA TYR A 185 -2.23 -7.94 6.88
C TYR A 185 -0.95 -8.00 6.03
N GLU A 186 -0.63 -6.94 5.29
CA GLU A 186 0.57 -6.83 4.48
C GLU A 186 1.29 -5.50 4.72
N ALA A 187 2.59 -5.56 4.99
CA ALA A 187 3.44 -4.39 5.19
C ALA A 187 3.97 -3.84 3.86
N ARG A 188 3.08 -3.20 3.11
CA ARG A 188 3.41 -2.48 1.86
C ARG A 188 3.05 -1.01 1.96
N GLU A 189 3.73 -0.16 1.19
CA GLU A 189 3.55 1.30 1.26
C GLU A 189 2.12 1.72 0.96
N ASP A 190 1.50 1.14 -0.07
CA ASP A 190 0.12 1.40 -0.46
C ASP A 190 -0.88 0.99 0.64
N ARG A 191 -0.67 -0.18 1.25
CA ARG A 191 -1.54 -0.69 2.33
C ARG A 191 -1.40 0.11 3.62
N ILE A 192 -0.18 0.45 4.01
CA ILE A 192 0.10 1.25 5.22
C ILE A 192 -0.46 2.65 5.07
N THR A 193 -0.21 3.33 3.94
CA THR A 193 -0.71 4.69 3.72
C THR A 193 -2.23 4.73 3.69
N ASN A 194 -2.88 3.78 3.02
CA ASN A 194 -4.34 3.72 3.02
C ASN A 194 -4.91 3.50 4.42
N SER A 195 -4.30 2.62 5.22
CA SER A 195 -4.74 2.39 6.60
C SER A 195 -4.60 3.65 7.46
N LEU A 196 -3.55 4.45 7.25
CA LEU A 196 -3.37 5.76 7.89
C LEU A 196 -4.46 6.75 7.48
N ILE A 197 -4.82 6.80 6.19
CA ILE A 197 -5.94 7.63 5.73
C ILE A 197 -7.23 7.18 6.39
N LYS A 198 -7.54 5.88 6.39
CA LYS A 198 -8.78 5.34 6.97
C LYS A 198 -8.89 5.65 8.46
N VAL A 199 -7.84 5.36 9.24
CA VAL A 199 -7.87 5.51 10.70
C VAL A 199 -7.92 6.98 11.12
N SER A 200 -7.37 7.88 10.30
CA SER A 200 -7.27 9.31 10.61
C SER A 200 -8.51 10.13 10.26
N ARG A 201 -9.45 9.60 9.47
CA ARG A 201 -10.68 10.32 9.11
C ARG A 201 -11.51 10.66 10.34
N LYS A 202 -12.12 11.85 10.37
CA LYS A 202 -13.05 12.24 11.45
C LYS A 202 -14.36 11.46 11.40
N GLU A 203 -14.86 11.17 10.21
CA GLU A 203 -16.12 10.46 9.97
C GLU A 203 -15.88 9.28 9.02
N SER A 204 -16.42 8.11 9.37
CA SER A 204 -16.48 6.93 8.51
C SER A 204 -17.51 7.16 7.40
N TRP A 205 -17.19 6.77 6.17
CA TRP A 205 -18.14 6.85 5.07
C TRP A 205 -19.38 6.01 5.33
N ILE A 206 -20.54 6.53 4.94
CA ILE A 206 -21.82 5.87 5.16
C ILE A 206 -22.24 5.16 3.88
N ILE A 207 -22.45 3.84 3.98
CA ILE A 207 -23.03 3.01 2.94
C ILE A 207 -24.50 2.78 3.29
N TYR A 208 -25.40 3.22 2.42
CA TYR A 208 -26.83 3.05 2.62
C TYR A 208 -27.35 1.84 1.82
N PHE A 209 -27.88 0.84 2.53
CA PHE A 209 -28.64 -0.25 1.92
C PHE A 209 -30.08 0.21 1.75
N ILE A 210 -30.54 0.25 0.50
CA ILE A 210 -31.92 0.60 0.18
C ILE A 210 -32.84 -0.53 0.63
N THR A 211 -33.96 -0.15 1.22
CA THR A 211 -34.99 -1.04 1.76
C THR A 211 -36.37 -0.52 1.38
N GLY A 212 -37.37 -1.40 1.41
CA GLY A 212 -38.77 -1.06 1.13
C GLY A 212 -39.38 -1.91 0.02
N HIS A 213 -38.55 -2.54 -0.81
CA HIS A 213 -38.97 -3.27 -1.99
C HIS A 213 -38.60 -4.75 -1.93
N GLY A 214 -38.25 -5.27 -0.75
CA GLY A 214 -37.93 -6.69 -0.52
C GLY A 214 -36.46 -7.05 -0.75
N GLU A 215 -35.57 -6.06 -0.70
CA GLU A 215 -34.13 -6.22 -0.73
C GLU A 215 -33.61 -7.09 0.43
N ALA A 216 -32.41 -7.64 0.25
CA ALA A 216 -31.73 -8.35 1.32
C ALA A 216 -31.37 -7.40 2.48
N ASP A 217 -31.83 -7.71 3.69
CA ASP A 217 -31.58 -6.88 4.87
C ASP A 217 -30.13 -7.06 5.36
N PRO A 218 -29.34 -5.98 5.48
CA PRO A 218 -27.99 -6.02 6.05
C PRO A 218 -27.97 -6.38 7.54
N GLU A 219 -29.10 -6.44 8.24
CA GLU A 219 -29.17 -6.84 9.65
C GLU A 219 -29.67 -8.28 9.84
N ALA A 220 -30.17 -8.93 8.79
CA ALA A 220 -30.67 -10.29 8.88
C ALA A 220 -29.52 -11.31 8.92
N GLU A 221 -29.51 -12.15 9.96
CA GLU A 221 -28.53 -13.24 10.18
C GLU A 221 -28.88 -14.53 9.43
N ASP A 222 -30.08 -14.65 8.89
CA ASP A 222 -30.49 -15.82 8.13
C ASP A 222 -29.75 -15.93 6.77
N LYS A 223 -29.91 -17.08 6.13
CA LYS A 223 -29.27 -17.42 4.84
C LYS A 223 -29.51 -16.40 3.73
N GLY A 224 -30.66 -15.74 3.75
CA GLY A 224 -31.10 -14.77 2.74
C GLY A 224 -30.67 -13.33 3.01
N GLY A 225 -30.17 -13.03 4.22
CA GLY A 225 -29.69 -11.71 4.64
C GLY A 225 -28.27 -11.36 4.17
N MET A 226 -27.79 -10.19 4.59
CA MET A 226 -26.45 -9.66 4.28
C MET A 226 -25.69 -9.18 5.52
N SER A 227 -26.02 -9.68 6.72
CA SER A 227 -25.32 -9.32 7.97
C SER A 227 -23.82 -9.61 7.97
N MET A 228 -23.37 -10.67 7.31
CA MET A 228 -21.92 -10.90 7.18
C MET A 228 -21.28 -9.79 6.34
N MET A 229 -21.90 -9.39 5.23
CA MET A 229 -21.41 -8.25 4.43
C MET A 229 -21.38 -6.95 5.25
N LYS A 230 -22.44 -6.68 6.03
CA LYS A 230 -22.47 -5.53 6.93
C LYS A 230 -21.28 -5.53 7.89
N GLN A 231 -21.05 -6.65 8.58
CA GLN A 231 -19.94 -6.78 9.52
C GLN A 231 -18.60 -6.50 8.85
N PHE A 232 -18.38 -7.01 7.64
CA PHE A 232 -17.13 -6.74 6.90
C PHE A 232 -16.96 -5.28 6.52
N LEU A 233 -18.04 -4.60 6.11
CA LEU A 233 -17.99 -3.17 5.84
C LEU A 233 -17.70 -2.37 7.12
N GLU A 234 -18.27 -2.77 8.25
CA GLU A 234 -17.98 -2.16 9.55
C GLU A 234 -16.53 -2.40 10.00
N ASP A 235 -15.99 -3.60 9.76
CA ASP A 235 -14.57 -3.94 10.00
C ASP A 235 -13.63 -3.10 9.11
N GLU A 236 -14.07 -2.73 7.90
CA GLU A 236 -13.37 -1.80 7.01
C GLU A 236 -13.64 -0.32 7.36
N ASN A 237 -14.25 -0.04 8.52
CA ASN A 237 -14.54 1.28 9.06
C ASN A 237 -15.52 2.09 8.20
N TYR A 238 -16.48 1.41 7.56
CA TYR A 238 -17.70 2.03 7.02
C TYR A 238 -18.80 2.03 8.08
N GLN A 239 -19.70 3.02 7.99
CA GLN A 239 -20.99 2.97 8.66
C GLN A 239 -22.01 2.38 7.71
N VAL A 240 -22.65 1.28 8.09
CA VAL A 240 -23.75 0.69 7.31
C VAL A 240 -25.08 1.15 7.89
N LYS A 241 -25.92 1.77 7.05
CA LYS A 241 -27.26 2.24 7.44
C LYS A 241 -28.30 1.70 6.46
N LYS A 242 -29.52 1.50 6.94
CA LYS A 242 -30.69 1.22 6.08
C LYS A 242 -31.33 2.54 5.65
N LEU A 243 -31.80 2.60 4.42
CA LEU A 243 -32.51 3.74 3.87
C LEU A 243 -33.81 3.28 3.22
N LEU A 244 -34.92 3.85 3.65
CA LEU A 244 -36.18 3.83 2.91
C LEU A 244 -36.28 5.15 2.16
N ILE A 245 -36.35 5.12 0.83
CA ILE A 245 -36.39 6.35 0.02
C ILE A 245 -37.68 7.10 0.32
N SER A 246 -37.56 8.31 0.83
CA SER A 246 -38.68 9.20 1.15
C SER A 246 -38.72 10.39 0.20
N SER A 247 -39.63 11.34 0.43
CA SER A 247 -39.66 12.61 -0.30
C SER A 247 -38.38 13.44 -0.16
N GLU A 248 -37.58 13.20 0.89
CA GLU A 248 -36.28 13.86 1.08
C GLU A 248 -35.18 13.29 0.16
N GLY A 249 -35.43 12.14 -0.48
CA GLY A 249 -34.51 11.49 -1.40
C GLY A 249 -33.37 10.76 -0.69
N ILE A 250 -32.23 10.64 -1.36
CA ILE A 250 -31.02 10.01 -0.81
C ILE A 250 -30.21 11.07 -0.04
N PRO A 251 -29.81 10.79 1.22
CA PRO A 251 -29.01 11.71 2.02
C PRO A 251 -27.69 12.13 1.33
N ALA A 252 -27.30 13.40 1.52
CA ALA A 252 -26.06 13.93 0.95
C ALA A 252 -24.78 13.34 1.58
N ASP A 253 -24.90 12.71 2.75
CA ASP A 253 -23.79 11.99 3.43
C ASP A 253 -23.60 10.55 2.92
N ALA A 254 -24.44 10.10 1.97
CA ALA A 254 -24.36 8.79 1.35
C ALA A 254 -23.12 8.70 0.44
N ARG A 255 -22.10 7.95 0.88
CA ARG A 255 -20.92 7.66 0.05
C ARG A 255 -21.26 6.72 -1.09
N LEU A 256 -22.10 5.72 -0.80
CA LEU A 256 -22.47 4.63 -1.68
C LEU A 256 -23.88 4.15 -1.31
N ILE A 257 -24.73 3.90 -2.31
CA ILE A 257 -25.99 3.19 -2.12
C ILE A 257 -25.89 1.74 -2.61
N VAL A 258 -26.61 0.83 -1.96
CA VAL A 258 -26.67 -0.59 -2.33
C VAL A 258 -28.12 -0.98 -2.53
N ILE A 259 -28.45 -1.47 -3.72
CA ILE A 259 -29.78 -2.01 -4.05
C ILE A 259 -29.62 -3.52 -4.22
N ALA A 260 -30.01 -4.26 -3.18
CA ALA A 260 -29.68 -5.68 -3.03
C ALA A 260 -30.87 -6.61 -3.32
N GLY A 261 -31.14 -6.88 -4.59
CA GLY A 261 -32.14 -7.86 -5.02
C GLY A 261 -33.58 -7.49 -4.66
N PRO A 262 -34.08 -6.31 -5.09
CA PRO A 262 -35.47 -5.93 -4.87
C PRO A 262 -36.44 -6.95 -5.47
N ARG A 263 -37.64 -7.03 -4.89
CA ARG A 263 -38.71 -7.99 -5.22
C ARG A 263 -39.97 -7.34 -5.78
N ILE A 264 -40.15 -6.04 -5.55
CA ILE A 264 -41.25 -5.26 -6.12
C ILE A 264 -40.72 -4.04 -6.88
N PRO A 265 -41.51 -3.50 -7.83
CA PRO A 265 -41.08 -2.36 -8.62
C PRO A 265 -40.96 -1.07 -7.80
N TYR A 266 -39.92 -0.29 -8.10
CA TYR A 266 -39.74 1.07 -7.58
C TYR A 266 -40.74 2.05 -8.21
N GLN A 267 -41.16 3.04 -7.43
CA GLN A 267 -42.01 4.13 -7.88
C GLN A 267 -41.20 5.15 -8.68
N PRO A 268 -41.82 5.88 -9.63
CA PRO A 268 -41.13 6.88 -10.45
C PRO A 268 -40.36 7.93 -9.63
N VAL A 269 -40.91 8.37 -8.50
CA VAL A 269 -40.26 9.35 -7.60
C VAL A 269 -38.98 8.81 -6.95
N GLU A 270 -38.94 7.50 -6.68
CA GLU A 270 -37.77 6.85 -6.09
C GLU A 270 -36.67 6.67 -7.14
N ILE A 271 -37.04 6.31 -8.37
CA ILE A 271 -36.12 6.22 -9.51
C ILE A 271 -35.51 7.59 -9.80
N GLU A 272 -36.31 8.65 -9.79
CA GLU A 272 -35.82 10.03 -9.96
C GLU A 272 -34.86 10.44 -8.83
N ALA A 273 -35.11 10.00 -7.59
CA ALA A 273 -34.21 10.25 -6.47
C ALA A 273 -32.86 9.53 -6.64
N ILE A 274 -32.86 8.29 -7.13
CA ILE A 274 -31.64 7.53 -7.43
C ILE A 274 -30.88 8.19 -8.58
N ASP A 275 -31.56 8.55 -9.67
CA ASP A 275 -30.94 9.21 -10.82
C ASP A 275 -30.31 10.56 -10.43
N ARG A 276 -31.02 11.36 -9.64
CA ARG A 276 -30.50 12.64 -9.12
C ARG A 276 -29.28 12.45 -8.21
N TYR A 277 -29.22 11.35 -7.47
CA TYR A 277 -28.06 11.02 -6.64
C TYR A 277 -26.86 10.64 -7.52
N LEU A 278 -27.05 9.77 -8.51
CA LEU A 278 -26.01 9.38 -9.48
C LEU A 278 -25.50 10.60 -10.28
N GLY A 279 -26.40 11.43 -10.80
CA GLY A 279 -26.05 12.64 -11.56
C GLY A 279 -25.30 13.72 -10.77
N LYS A 280 -25.22 13.59 -9.44
CA LYS A 280 -24.39 14.44 -8.57
C LYS A 280 -23.03 13.82 -8.23
N GLY A 281 -22.65 12.71 -8.87
CA GLY A 281 -21.42 11.98 -8.56
C GLY A 281 -21.58 10.96 -7.43
N GLY A 282 -22.82 10.53 -7.15
CA GLY A 282 -23.10 9.46 -6.20
C GLY A 282 -22.75 8.08 -6.78
N ASP A 283 -22.25 7.19 -5.93
CA ASP A 283 -21.85 5.84 -6.33
C ASP A 283 -22.90 4.80 -5.95
N ALA A 284 -23.04 3.74 -6.74
CA ALA A 284 -24.05 2.71 -6.51
C ALA A 284 -23.60 1.28 -6.81
N ILE A 285 -24.12 0.33 -6.03
CA ILE A 285 -24.10 -1.10 -6.36
C ILE A 285 -25.53 -1.57 -6.61
N PHE A 286 -25.79 -2.05 -7.82
CA PHE A 286 -27.04 -2.69 -8.20
C PHE A 286 -26.84 -4.20 -8.30
N LEU A 287 -27.57 -4.94 -7.46
CA LEU A 287 -27.61 -6.39 -7.50
C LEU A 287 -29.02 -6.83 -7.90
N LEU A 288 -29.24 -7.08 -9.18
CA LEU A 288 -30.60 -7.30 -9.70
C LEU A 288 -30.81 -8.79 -10.00
N ASP A 289 -31.74 -9.40 -9.29
CA ASP A 289 -32.09 -10.81 -9.46
C ASP A 289 -32.93 -11.02 -10.73
N PRO A 290 -32.84 -12.20 -11.38
CA PRO A 290 -33.70 -12.55 -12.51
C PRO A 290 -35.17 -12.66 -12.11
N ALA A 291 -36.04 -12.61 -13.12
CA ALA A 291 -37.48 -12.87 -13.00
C ALA A 291 -38.24 -11.89 -12.08
N VAL A 292 -37.66 -10.73 -11.79
CA VAL A 292 -38.32 -9.62 -11.07
C VAL A 292 -38.24 -8.38 -11.94
N LEU A 293 -39.37 -7.70 -12.13
CA LEU A 293 -39.40 -6.38 -12.76
C LEU A 293 -39.27 -5.32 -11.66
N THR A 294 -38.20 -4.54 -11.70
CA THR A 294 -37.86 -3.61 -10.61
C THR A 294 -38.14 -2.15 -10.98
N ASN A 295 -38.38 -1.87 -12.26
CA ASN A 295 -38.38 -0.54 -12.90
C ASN A 295 -37.00 0.16 -12.92
N LEU A 296 -35.96 -0.44 -12.33
CA LEU A 296 -34.58 0.07 -12.41
C LEU A 296 -33.93 -0.25 -13.76
N GLU A 297 -34.51 -1.17 -14.54
CA GLU A 297 -34.02 -1.54 -15.86
C GLU A 297 -34.02 -0.35 -16.82
N GLY A 298 -35.02 0.53 -16.72
CA GLY A 298 -35.11 1.76 -17.51
C GLY A 298 -34.02 2.76 -17.15
N LEU A 299 -33.71 2.90 -15.86
CA LEU A 299 -32.61 3.74 -15.36
C LEU A 299 -31.27 3.20 -15.87
N LEU A 300 -30.96 1.93 -15.64
CA LEU A 300 -29.70 1.33 -16.09
C LEU A 300 -29.52 1.39 -17.61
N LYS A 301 -30.61 1.26 -18.36
CA LYS A 301 -30.60 1.45 -19.82
C LYS A 301 -30.23 2.87 -20.22
N ALA A 302 -30.67 3.88 -19.48
CA ALA A 302 -30.26 5.27 -19.69
C ALA A 302 -28.76 5.47 -19.44
N TYR A 303 -28.15 4.69 -18.54
CA TYR A 303 -26.69 4.63 -18.35
C TYR A 303 -25.98 3.64 -19.30
N GLY A 304 -26.68 3.04 -20.27
CA GLY A 304 -26.08 2.18 -21.30
C GLY A 304 -25.92 0.70 -20.94
N ALA A 305 -26.55 0.20 -19.88
CA ALA A 305 -26.60 -1.23 -19.56
C ALA A 305 -28.02 -1.80 -19.65
N GLU A 306 -28.17 -2.96 -20.26
CA GLU A 306 -29.46 -3.63 -20.42
C GLU A 306 -29.48 -4.97 -19.70
N LEU A 307 -30.63 -5.30 -19.12
CA LEU A 307 -30.91 -6.60 -18.54
C LEU A 307 -31.90 -7.31 -19.46
N PRO A 308 -31.47 -8.24 -20.32
CA PRO A 308 -32.33 -8.92 -21.28
C PRO A 308 -33.43 -9.78 -20.62
N GLY A 309 -33.33 -10.02 -19.30
CA GLY A 309 -34.18 -10.98 -18.59
C GLY A 309 -33.76 -12.43 -18.87
N GLY A 310 -34.34 -13.37 -18.12
CA GLY A 310 -33.95 -14.78 -18.17
C GLY A 310 -32.94 -15.16 -17.09
N ILE A 311 -32.57 -16.44 -17.05
CA ILE A 311 -31.63 -17.00 -16.07
C ILE A 311 -30.48 -17.67 -16.82
N VAL A 312 -29.25 -17.37 -16.41
CA VAL A 312 -28.06 -18.03 -16.94
C VAL A 312 -28.01 -19.46 -16.41
N ILE A 313 -27.94 -20.41 -17.33
CA ILE A 313 -27.81 -21.84 -17.06
C ILE A 313 -26.45 -22.32 -17.54
N ASP A 314 -25.75 -23.10 -16.72
CA ASP A 314 -24.53 -23.78 -17.10
C ASP A 314 -24.55 -25.23 -16.62
N GLN A 315 -24.66 -26.19 -17.55
CA GLN A 315 -24.74 -27.60 -17.18
C GLN A 315 -23.36 -28.27 -17.06
N VAL A 316 -22.28 -27.54 -17.34
CA VAL A 316 -20.90 -28.05 -17.27
C VAL A 316 -20.15 -27.42 -16.11
N HIS A 317 -20.24 -26.09 -15.96
CA HIS A 317 -19.55 -25.33 -14.93
C HIS A 317 -20.56 -24.77 -13.91
N TYR A 318 -21.14 -25.68 -13.12
CA TYR A 318 -22.06 -25.34 -12.03
C TYR A 318 -21.65 -25.98 -10.71
N LEU A 319 -22.24 -25.50 -9.63
CA LEU A 319 -22.06 -26.07 -8.30
C LEU A 319 -22.86 -27.38 -8.15
N GLY A 320 -22.27 -28.49 -8.61
CA GLY A 320 -22.86 -29.82 -8.51
C GLY A 320 -23.15 -30.26 -7.08
N GLY A 321 -24.27 -30.98 -6.88
CA GLY A 321 -24.69 -31.53 -5.58
C GLY A 321 -25.70 -30.66 -4.80
N MET A 322 -25.78 -29.35 -5.08
CA MET A 322 -26.83 -28.46 -4.56
C MET A 322 -27.84 -28.01 -5.62
N ASP A 323 -27.50 -28.24 -6.88
CA ASP A 323 -28.23 -27.76 -8.06
C ASP A 323 -28.19 -28.86 -9.12
N ALA A 324 -29.35 -29.25 -9.64
CA ALA A 324 -29.45 -30.30 -10.65
C ALA A 324 -29.58 -29.75 -12.08
N VAL A 325 -29.81 -28.43 -12.21
CA VAL A 325 -30.25 -27.80 -13.46
C VAL A 325 -29.20 -26.81 -14.00
N GLY A 326 -28.23 -26.42 -13.18
CA GLY A 326 -27.14 -25.52 -13.56
C GLY A 326 -27.47 -24.04 -13.36
N LEU A 327 -28.37 -23.74 -12.42
CA LEU A 327 -28.75 -22.39 -11.99
C LEU A 327 -27.65 -21.65 -11.24
N THR A 328 -26.67 -22.35 -10.68
CA THR A 328 -25.54 -21.80 -9.92
C THR A 328 -24.30 -21.87 -10.77
N VAL A 329 -24.15 -20.84 -11.62
CA VAL A 329 -23.03 -20.72 -12.54
C VAL A 329 -21.74 -20.51 -11.76
N VAL A 330 -20.71 -21.29 -12.08
CA VAL A 330 -19.37 -21.11 -11.53
C VAL A 330 -18.52 -20.36 -12.56
N ALA A 331 -18.34 -19.07 -12.31
CA ALA A 331 -17.52 -18.21 -13.15
C ALA A 331 -16.03 -18.38 -12.84
N ASN A 332 -15.24 -18.49 -13.89
CA ASN A 332 -13.78 -18.54 -13.85
C ASN A 332 -13.12 -17.57 -14.87
N ARG A 333 -13.94 -16.77 -15.56
CA ARG A 333 -13.52 -15.78 -16.55
C ARG A 333 -13.72 -14.39 -15.99
N PHE A 334 -12.60 -13.69 -15.83
CA PHE A 334 -12.55 -12.38 -15.23
C PHE A 334 -11.73 -11.45 -16.10
N ASP A 335 -12.06 -10.16 -16.08
CA ASP A 335 -11.17 -9.13 -16.59
C ASP A 335 -9.84 -9.15 -15.82
N GLN A 336 -8.72 -9.04 -16.54
CA GLN A 336 -7.38 -9.21 -15.96
C GLN A 336 -6.74 -7.90 -15.51
N GLU A 337 -7.27 -6.75 -15.94
CA GLU A 337 -6.67 -5.44 -15.69
C GLU A 337 -7.42 -4.66 -14.62
N HIS A 338 -8.75 -4.79 -14.60
CA HIS A 338 -9.61 -4.09 -13.67
C HIS A 338 -9.33 -4.51 -12.23
N GLU A 339 -9.22 -3.51 -11.36
CA GLU A 339 -8.81 -3.72 -9.97
C GLU A 339 -9.78 -4.59 -9.16
N VAL A 340 -11.05 -4.60 -9.54
CA VAL A 340 -12.06 -5.49 -8.94
C VAL A 340 -11.69 -6.96 -9.11
N THR A 341 -11.13 -7.32 -10.26
CA THR A 341 -10.98 -8.72 -10.71
C THR A 341 -9.54 -9.19 -10.88
N ARG A 342 -8.55 -8.29 -10.89
CA ARG A 342 -7.12 -8.64 -11.05
C ARG A 342 -6.62 -9.69 -10.04
N GLY A 343 -7.19 -9.73 -8.83
CA GLY A 343 -6.87 -10.72 -7.79
C GLY A 343 -7.62 -12.06 -7.89
N LEU A 344 -8.47 -12.25 -8.91
CA LEU A 344 -9.31 -13.44 -9.13
C LEU A 344 -8.72 -14.42 -10.17
N LYS A 345 -7.53 -14.14 -10.72
CA LYS A 345 -6.88 -15.06 -11.66
C LYS A 345 -6.71 -16.46 -11.04
N GLY A 346 -7.28 -17.47 -11.69
CA GLY A 346 -7.25 -18.86 -11.23
C GLY A 346 -8.21 -19.19 -10.07
N LYS A 347 -9.05 -18.25 -9.65
CA LYS A 347 -10.09 -18.46 -8.63
C LYS A 347 -11.44 -18.75 -9.28
N LEU A 348 -12.42 -19.12 -8.47
CA LEU A 348 -13.79 -19.39 -8.88
C LEU A 348 -14.74 -18.47 -8.11
N CYS A 349 -15.84 -18.05 -8.73
CA CYS A 349 -16.95 -17.36 -8.07
C CYS A 349 -18.25 -18.06 -8.45
N ALA A 350 -19.17 -18.24 -7.49
CA ALA A 350 -20.45 -18.89 -7.72
C ALA A 350 -21.57 -17.85 -7.76
N PHE A 351 -22.38 -17.90 -8.81
CA PHE A 351 -23.48 -16.97 -9.04
C PHE A 351 -24.82 -17.74 -9.08
N PRO A 352 -25.47 -17.94 -7.92
CA PRO A 352 -26.77 -18.61 -7.88
C PRO A 352 -27.84 -17.75 -8.56
N ARG A 353 -28.55 -18.34 -9.52
CA ARG A 353 -29.66 -17.72 -10.27
C ARG A 353 -29.29 -16.32 -10.76
N ALA A 354 -28.25 -16.22 -11.58
CA ALA A 354 -27.88 -14.95 -12.20
C ALA A 354 -28.63 -14.73 -13.51
N GLN A 355 -28.92 -13.47 -13.84
CA GLN A 355 -29.25 -13.03 -15.19
C GLN A 355 -28.00 -12.50 -15.90
N ALA A 356 -28.09 -12.39 -17.22
CA ALA A 356 -27.06 -11.74 -18.02
C ALA A 356 -27.20 -10.22 -17.98
N ILE A 357 -26.09 -9.52 -18.20
CA ILE A 357 -26.02 -8.09 -18.49
C ILE A 357 -25.63 -7.94 -19.96
N ARG A 358 -26.21 -6.97 -20.66
CA ARG A 358 -25.83 -6.61 -22.03
C ARG A 358 -25.38 -5.16 -22.07
N ILE A 359 -24.17 -4.94 -22.55
CA ILE A 359 -23.64 -3.61 -22.86
C ILE A 359 -23.65 -3.47 -24.38
N PRO A 360 -24.36 -2.50 -24.96
CA PRO A 360 -24.34 -2.23 -26.40
C PRO A 360 -22.91 -1.96 -26.89
N ARG A 361 -22.58 -2.43 -28.10
CA ARG A 361 -21.26 -2.20 -28.70
C ARG A 361 -21.07 -0.79 -29.23
N GLU A 362 -22.17 -0.16 -29.63
CA GLU A 362 -22.18 1.22 -30.11
C GLU A 362 -22.42 2.16 -28.92
N ALA A 363 -21.74 3.31 -28.93
CA ALA A 363 -21.94 4.33 -27.92
C ALA A 363 -23.41 4.77 -27.92
N VAL A 364 -24.04 4.70 -26.75
CA VAL A 364 -25.41 5.17 -26.56
C VAL A 364 -25.38 6.70 -26.49
N ALA A 365 -26.15 7.36 -27.36
CA ALA A 365 -26.19 8.82 -27.38
C ALA A 365 -26.63 9.38 -26.01
N GLY A 366 -25.83 10.27 -25.43
CA GLY A 366 -26.06 10.84 -24.11
C GLY A 366 -25.43 10.07 -22.94
N VAL A 367 -24.77 8.93 -23.17
CA VAL A 367 -23.98 8.21 -22.17
C VAL A 367 -22.51 8.54 -22.37
N GLU A 368 -21.92 9.26 -21.41
CA GLU A 368 -20.52 9.67 -21.47
C GLU A 368 -19.56 8.70 -20.77
N GLY A 369 -20.08 7.86 -19.85
CA GLY A 369 -19.27 6.89 -19.13
C GLY A 369 -18.98 5.59 -19.88
N ILE A 370 -18.09 4.80 -19.28
CA ILE A 370 -17.55 3.58 -19.86
C ILE A 370 -17.95 2.38 -19.00
N TRP A 371 -18.62 1.41 -19.61
CA TRP A 371 -18.82 0.10 -19.00
C TRP A 371 -17.64 -0.83 -19.27
N THR A 372 -17.01 -1.31 -18.20
CA THR A 372 -16.00 -2.36 -18.20
C THR A 372 -16.64 -3.69 -17.77
N PRO A 373 -16.71 -4.70 -18.65
CA PRO A 373 -17.15 -6.03 -18.28
C PRO A 373 -16.17 -6.69 -17.30
N LEU A 374 -16.65 -7.28 -16.20
CA LEU A 374 -15.78 -7.80 -15.13
C LEU A 374 -15.78 -9.32 -15.03
N VAL A 375 -16.97 -9.93 -15.01
CA VAL A 375 -17.13 -11.36 -14.74
C VAL A 375 -18.03 -11.98 -15.78
N TYR A 376 -17.56 -13.06 -16.42
CA TYR A 376 -18.32 -13.79 -17.42
C TYR A 376 -18.63 -15.21 -16.94
N SER A 377 -19.78 -15.73 -17.38
CA SER A 377 -20.06 -17.16 -17.35
C SER A 377 -19.18 -17.94 -18.33
N SER A 378 -19.27 -19.26 -18.32
CA SER A 378 -18.51 -20.11 -19.25
C SER A 378 -19.05 -20.05 -20.68
N GLU A 379 -18.29 -20.54 -21.66
CA GLU A 379 -18.74 -20.67 -23.06
C GLU A 379 -19.84 -21.71 -23.26
N THR A 380 -20.01 -22.64 -22.31
CA THR A 380 -21.06 -23.67 -22.36
C THR A 380 -22.38 -23.20 -21.76
N SER A 381 -22.39 -22.00 -21.16
CA SER A 381 -23.61 -21.42 -20.60
C SER A 381 -24.55 -20.90 -21.68
N TYR A 382 -25.81 -20.70 -21.30
CA TYR A 382 -26.82 -20.03 -22.12
C TYR A 382 -27.81 -19.28 -21.23
N LEU A 383 -28.54 -18.33 -21.80
CA LEU A 383 -29.56 -17.56 -21.11
C LEU A 383 -30.93 -18.19 -21.39
N GLU A 384 -31.48 -18.90 -20.41
CA GLU A 384 -32.82 -19.48 -20.47
C GLU A 384 -33.87 -18.37 -20.32
N THR A 385 -34.59 -18.10 -21.40
CA THR A 385 -35.62 -17.05 -21.45
C THR A 385 -37.03 -17.58 -21.15
N ASN A 386 -37.27 -18.88 -21.33
CA ASN A 386 -38.55 -19.54 -21.06
C ASN A 386 -38.64 -20.00 -19.59
N LEU A 387 -38.68 -19.00 -18.70
CA LEU A 387 -38.71 -19.22 -17.26
C LEU A 387 -39.92 -20.03 -16.78
N LYS A 388 -41.05 -19.95 -17.48
CA LYS A 388 -42.25 -20.72 -17.14
C LYS A 388 -41.96 -22.22 -17.21
N THR A 389 -41.37 -22.67 -18.32
CA THR A 389 -41.05 -24.10 -18.52
C THR A 389 -39.99 -24.56 -17.54
N LEU A 390 -38.98 -23.72 -17.28
CA LEU A 390 -37.94 -23.99 -16.29
C LEU A 390 -38.52 -24.23 -14.89
N PHE A 391 -39.42 -23.36 -14.41
CA PHE A 391 -40.01 -23.47 -13.07
C PHE A 391 -41.06 -24.57 -12.96
N GLU A 392 -41.84 -24.84 -14.00
CA GLU A 392 -42.89 -25.88 -14.00
C GLU A 392 -42.32 -27.29 -14.16
N SER A 393 -41.31 -27.47 -15.00
CA SER A 393 -40.76 -28.80 -15.33
C SER A 393 -39.49 -29.16 -14.55
N GLY A 394 -38.82 -28.16 -13.95
CA GLY A 394 -37.52 -28.34 -13.29
C GLY A 394 -36.41 -28.74 -14.27
N ARG A 395 -36.60 -28.52 -15.58
CA ARG A 395 -35.63 -28.84 -16.63
C ARG A 395 -35.28 -27.56 -17.37
N ALA A 396 -33.98 -27.34 -17.55
CA ALA A 396 -33.47 -26.32 -18.46
C ALA A 396 -33.10 -26.98 -19.79
N ARG A 397 -33.53 -26.39 -20.90
CA ARG A 397 -33.17 -26.84 -22.23
C ARG A 397 -32.90 -25.60 -23.07
N GLN A 398 -31.69 -25.51 -23.59
CA GLN A 398 -31.32 -24.45 -24.51
C GLN A 398 -32.21 -24.46 -25.76
N ASP A 399 -32.97 -23.40 -25.94
CA ASP A 399 -33.73 -23.13 -27.16
C ASP A 399 -32.84 -22.46 -28.22
N PRO A 400 -33.15 -22.57 -29.53
CA PRO A 400 -32.31 -21.97 -30.59
C PRO A 400 -32.16 -20.45 -30.51
N GLU A 401 -33.12 -19.77 -29.88
CA GLU A 401 -33.14 -18.31 -29.71
C GLU A 401 -32.39 -17.84 -28.45
N ASP A 402 -32.06 -18.77 -27.54
CA ASP A 402 -31.39 -18.42 -26.29
C ASP A 402 -29.95 -17.92 -26.54
N PRO A 403 -29.59 -16.73 -26.01
CA PRO A 403 -28.23 -16.23 -26.08
C PRO A 403 -27.21 -17.22 -25.51
N LYS A 404 -26.15 -17.47 -26.27
CA LYS A 404 -25.06 -18.37 -25.88
C LYS A 404 -23.99 -17.65 -25.06
N GLY A 405 -23.34 -18.42 -24.19
CA GLY A 405 -22.17 -18.01 -23.44
C GLY A 405 -20.97 -17.63 -24.31
N PRO A 406 -20.00 -16.89 -23.76
CA PRO A 406 -19.98 -16.37 -22.39
C PRO A 406 -20.90 -15.16 -22.20
N LEU A 407 -21.69 -15.18 -21.11
CA LEU A 407 -22.63 -14.13 -20.75
C LEU A 407 -22.03 -13.28 -19.62
N LEU A 408 -22.23 -11.97 -19.68
CA LEU A 408 -21.71 -11.05 -18.69
C LEU A 408 -22.57 -11.10 -17.43
N LEU A 409 -21.93 -11.32 -16.28
CA LEU A 409 -22.59 -11.46 -14.97
C LEU A 409 -22.38 -10.24 -14.08
N VAL A 410 -21.23 -9.57 -14.21
CA VAL A 410 -20.87 -8.38 -13.42
C VAL A 410 -20.16 -7.38 -14.33
N ALA A 411 -20.52 -6.10 -14.21
CA ALA A 411 -19.92 -4.99 -14.94
C ALA A 411 -19.71 -3.78 -14.03
N ALA A 412 -18.75 -2.94 -14.40
CA ALA A 412 -18.42 -1.69 -13.72
C ALA A 412 -18.58 -0.52 -14.70
N TYR A 413 -19.25 0.55 -14.30
CA TYR A 413 -19.40 1.78 -15.06
C TYR A 413 -18.62 2.90 -14.37
N SER A 414 -17.81 3.64 -15.12
CA SER A 414 -17.21 4.88 -14.63
C SER A 414 -17.46 6.06 -15.57
N GLU A 415 -17.78 7.21 -14.99
CA GLU A 415 -18.00 8.45 -15.73
C GLU A 415 -17.38 9.63 -14.97
N GLN A 416 -16.60 10.44 -15.67
CA GLN A 416 -15.99 11.64 -15.10
C GLN A 416 -16.94 12.83 -15.30
N ILE A 417 -17.54 13.31 -14.20
CA ILE A 417 -18.35 14.52 -14.21
C ILE A 417 -17.42 15.74 -14.15
N GLN A 418 -17.48 16.55 -15.21
CA GLN A 418 -16.80 17.84 -15.21
C GLN A 418 -17.62 18.87 -14.43
N PRO A 419 -16.99 19.70 -13.58
CA PRO A 419 -17.67 20.79 -12.90
C PRO A 419 -18.29 21.75 -13.93
N GLN A 420 -19.48 22.26 -13.65
CA GLN A 420 -20.08 23.22 -14.57
C GLN A 420 -19.28 24.54 -14.56
N ALA A 421 -19.27 25.28 -15.66
CA ALA A 421 -18.41 26.47 -15.86
C ALA A 421 -18.60 27.60 -14.81
N TRP A 422 -19.66 27.54 -14.01
CA TRP A 422 -20.00 28.49 -12.96
C TRP A 422 -19.68 27.97 -11.54
N GLU A 423 -19.20 26.72 -11.41
CA GLU A 423 -18.75 26.10 -10.16
C GLU A 423 -17.22 26.25 -10.00
N GLU A 424 -16.75 27.47 -9.78
CA GLU A 424 -15.33 27.74 -9.51
C GLU A 424 -14.84 26.97 -8.26
N ASN A 425 -13.72 26.26 -8.40
CA ASN A 425 -13.02 25.44 -7.37
C ASN A 425 -13.62 24.07 -7.01
N GLN A 426 -14.61 23.54 -7.73
CA GLN A 426 -14.99 22.13 -7.57
C GLN A 426 -14.06 21.23 -8.40
N ARG A 427 -13.59 20.13 -7.80
CA ARG A 427 -12.81 19.11 -8.51
C ARG A 427 -13.76 18.23 -9.33
N ALA A 428 -13.28 17.72 -10.46
CA ALA A 428 -13.98 16.68 -11.20
C ALA A 428 -14.34 15.52 -10.25
N SER A 429 -15.58 15.07 -10.31
CA SER A 429 -16.08 13.92 -9.54
C SER A 429 -16.31 12.75 -10.47
N GLU A 430 -16.10 11.53 -10.00
CA GLU A 430 -16.36 10.32 -10.79
C GLU A 430 -17.61 9.61 -10.27
N ILE A 431 -18.50 9.19 -11.18
CA ILE A 431 -19.60 8.25 -10.88
C ILE A 431 -19.06 6.84 -11.06
N ARG A 432 -19.30 5.97 -10.10
CA ARG A 432 -19.01 4.53 -10.16
C ARG A 432 -20.26 3.72 -9.91
N ILE A 433 -20.64 2.90 -10.89
CA ILE A 433 -21.76 1.96 -10.76
C ILE A 433 -21.25 0.55 -10.95
N ALA A 434 -21.42 -0.30 -9.94
CA ALA A 434 -21.22 -1.74 -10.06
C ALA A 434 -22.57 -2.41 -10.26
N LEU A 435 -22.70 -3.17 -11.35
CA LEU A 435 -23.92 -3.91 -11.69
C LEU A 435 -23.63 -5.40 -11.70
N ALA A 436 -24.40 -6.17 -10.92
CA ALA A 436 -24.37 -7.63 -10.94
C ALA A 436 -25.75 -8.19 -11.24
N GLY A 437 -25.79 -9.24 -12.06
CA GLY A 437 -27.01 -9.96 -12.44
C GLY A 437 -27.59 -10.86 -11.35
N ASN A 438 -27.16 -10.74 -10.10
CA ASN A 438 -27.83 -11.29 -8.93
C ASN A 438 -27.34 -10.65 -7.62
N SER A 439 -28.18 -10.73 -6.60
CA SER A 439 -27.87 -10.45 -5.20
C SER A 439 -27.37 -11.69 -4.46
N PHE A 440 -27.76 -12.89 -4.91
CA PHE A 440 -27.56 -14.12 -4.15
C PHE A 440 -26.10 -14.43 -3.81
N PHE A 441 -25.14 -14.07 -4.68
CA PHE A 441 -23.73 -14.35 -4.42
C PHE A 441 -23.15 -13.56 -3.23
N MET A 442 -23.78 -12.43 -2.85
CA MET A 442 -23.38 -11.61 -1.70
C MET A 442 -24.19 -11.91 -0.44
N ARG A 443 -25.21 -12.77 -0.50
CA ARG A 443 -26.02 -13.15 0.67
C ARG A 443 -25.24 -14.10 1.58
N ASN A 444 -25.63 -14.14 2.84
CA ASN A 444 -24.97 -14.94 3.87
C ASN A 444 -24.70 -16.39 3.45
N MET A 445 -25.66 -17.06 2.81
CA MET A 445 -25.47 -18.45 2.38
C MET A 445 -24.37 -18.66 1.32
N ALA A 446 -24.09 -17.66 0.47
CA ALA A 446 -23.20 -17.83 -0.68
C ALA A 446 -21.93 -16.95 -0.60
N LEU A 447 -21.84 -16.03 0.35
CA LEU A 447 -20.74 -15.10 0.46
C LEU A 447 -19.39 -15.81 0.63
N GLU A 448 -19.35 -16.86 1.45
CA GLU A 448 -18.14 -17.65 1.69
C GLU A 448 -17.88 -18.75 0.64
N VAL A 449 -18.75 -18.86 -0.37
CA VAL A 449 -18.57 -19.87 -1.44
C VAL A 449 -17.49 -19.40 -2.42
N TYR A 450 -16.46 -20.23 -2.56
CA TYR A 450 -15.26 -19.95 -3.36
C TYR A 450 -14.65 -18.58 -3.07
N SER A 451 -14.70 -17.63 -4.02
CA SER A 451 -14.14 -16.28 -3.89
C SER A 451 -15.18 -15.18 -3.99
N ASN A 452 -16.46 -15.48 -3.74
CA ASN A 452 -17.55 -14.50 -3.73
C ASN A 452 -17.27 -13.36 -2.73
N TYR A 453 -16.79 -13.69 -1.53
CA TYR A 453 -16.34 -12.75 -0.53
C TYR A 453 -15.31 -11.75 -1.09
N PHE A 454 -14.27 -12.27 -1.75
CA PHE A 454 -13.19 -11.44 -2.31
C PHE A 454 -13.70 -10.53 -3.43
N LEU A 455 -14.54 -11.05 -4.34
CA LEU A 455 -15.15 -10.25 -5.40
C LEU A 455 -16.04 -9.14 -4.80
N SER A 456 -16.83 -9.47 -3.79
CA SER A 456 -17.77 -8.54 -3.16
C SER A 456 -17.03 -7.37 -2.52
N ILE A 457 -16.01 -7.65 -1.70
CA ILE A 457 -15.19 -6.60 -1.09
C ILE A 457 -14.56 -5.70 -2.15
N ASN A 458 -14.03 -6.29 -3.21
CA ASN A 458 -13.41 -5.51 -4.27
C ASN A 458 -14.42 -4.61 -4.99
N LEU A 459 -15.65 -5.06 -5.20
CA LEU A 459 -16.74 -4.23 -5.74
C LEU A 459 -17.06 -3.05 -4.80
N PHE A 460 -17.18 -3.30 -3.50
CA PHE A 460 -17.42 -2.24 -2.51
C PHE A 460 -16.28 -1.22 -2.43
N ASN A 461 -15.02 -1.68 -2.38
CA ASN A 461 -13.85 -0.81 -2.33
C ASN A 461 -13.69 0.02 -3.63
N TRP A 462 -13.99 -0.59 -4.77
CA TRP A 462 -13.98 0.10 -6.05
C TRP A 462 -15.09 1.15 -6.14
N ALA A 463 -16.34 0.76 -5.88
CA ALA A 463 -17.51 1.64 -5.97
C ALA A 463 -17.44 2.78 -4.96
N SER A 464 -16.86 2.56 -3.78
CA SER A 464 -16.69 3.60 -2.76
C SER A 464 -15.51 4.55 -2.99
N GLY A 465 -14.78 4.47 -4.11
CA GLY A 465 -13.68 5.40 -4.39
C GLY A 465 -12.34 5.08 -3.71
N GLU A 466 -12.22 3.99 -2.95
CA GLU A 466 -10.99 3.70 -2.19
C GLU A 466 -9.80 3.39 -3.10
N SER A 467 -10.04 2.85 -4.30
CA SER A 467 -8.97 2.53 -5.23
C SER A 467 -8.17 3.73 -5.73
N GLU A 468 -8.78 4.90 -5.86
CA GLU A 468 -8.06 6.13 -6.25
C GLU A 468 -7.21 6.71 -5.11
N GLN A 469 -7.59 6.44 -3.87
CA GLN A 469 -6.75 6.76 -2.72
C GLN A 469 -5.53 5.82 -2.68
N ALA A 470 -5.68 4.60 -3.22
CA ALA A 470 -4.65 3.58 -3.35
C ALA A 470 -3.67 3.75 -4.53
N SER A 471 -3.67 4.86 -5.29
CA SER A 471 -2.70 5.07 -6.38
C SER A 471 -1.26 5.37 -5.90
N ILE A 472 -0.75 4.62 -4.93
CA ILE A 472 0.68 4.49 -4.68
C ILE A 472 1.11 3.24 -5.45
N VAL A 473 1.67 3.45 -6.65
CA VAL A 473 2.20 2.34 -7.45
C VAL A 473 3.28 1.64 -6.63
N PRO A 474 3.17 0.32 -6.37
CA PRO A 474 4.16 -0.41 -5.61
C PRO A 474 5.54 -0.27 -6.27
N LYS A 475 6.53 0.23 -5.51
CA LYS A 475 7.91 0.34 -6.00
C LYS A 475 8.48 -1.06 -6.16
N THR A 476 8.57 -1.53 -7.40
CA THR A 476 9.13 -2.85 -7.67
C THR A 476 10.66 -2.79 -7.67
N ARG A 477 11.29 -3.70 -6.91
CA ARG A 477 12.72 -3.96 -7.02
C ARG A 477 12.96 -4.69 -8.35
N LYS A 478 13.27 -3.94 -9.41
CA LYS A 478 13.81 -4.56 -10.62
C LYS A 478 15.21 -5.06 -10.29
N ALA A 479 15.40 -6.38 -10.31
CA ALA A 479 16.74 -6.94 -10.27
C ALA A 479 17.47 -6.49 -11.53
N SER A 480 18.38 -5.52 -11.40
CA SER A 480 19.24 -5.11 -12.50
C SER A 480 20.23 -6.23 -12.77
N ARG A 481 19.89 -7.12 -13.71
CA ARG A 481 20.83 -8.11 -14.22
C ARG A 481 21.71 -7.40 -15.23
N ILE A 482 22.92 -7.05 -14.82
CA ILE A 482 23.92 -6.53 -15.75
C ILE A 482 24.47 -7.73 -16.53
N PHE A 483 24.12 -7.81 -17.82
CA PHE A 483 24.71 -8.78 -18.73
C PHE A 483 26.02 -8.20 -19.27
N ILE A 484 27.13 -8.50 -18.58
CA ILE A 484 28.47 -8.08 -19.01
C ILE A 484 28.99 -9.08 -20.04
N THR A 485 29.35 -8.62 -21.23
CA THR A 485 29.97 -9.48 -22.25
C THR A 485 31.43 -9.76 -21.90
N SER A 486 32.00 -10.87 -22.40
CA SER A 486 33.42 -11.20 -22.17
C SER A 486 34.37 -10.06 -22.56
N SER A 487 34.04 -9.32 -23.63
CA SER A 487 34.81 -8.14 -24.07
C SER A 487 34.72 -6.97 -23.08
N GLN A 488 33.55 -6.71 -22.51
CA GLN A 488 33.38 -5.67 -21.48
C GLN A 488 34.15 -6.02 -20.20
N THR A 489 34.14 -7.29 -19.79
CA THR A 489 34.93 -7.77 -18.64
C THR A 489 36.43 -7.55 -18.86
N GLN A 490 36.95 -7.86 -20.05
CA GLN A 490 38.36 -7.62 -20.38
C GLN A 490 38.70 -6.13 -20.35
N ILE A 491 37.87 -5.26 -20.93
CA ILE A 491 38.09 -3.81 -20.90
C ILE A 491 38.13 -3.31 -19.45
N ILE A 492 37.16 -3.69 -18.62
CA ILE A 492 37.12 -3.31 -17.20
C ILE A 492 38.40 -3.77 -16.49
N PHE A 493 38.83 -5.02 -16.71
CA PHE A 493 40.05 -5.56 -16.10
C PHE A 493 41.30 -4.78 -16.51
N TYR A 494 41.56 -4.61 -17.81
CA TYR A 494 42.75 -3.91 -18.28
C TYR A 494 42.76 -2.44 -17.85
N THR A 495 41.63 -1.74 -17.94
CA THR A 495 41.58 -0.33 -17.55
C THR A 495 41.76 -0.14 -16.04
N SER A 496 41.07 -0.92 -15.21
CA SER A 496 41.08 -0.73 -13.75
C SER A 496 42.30 -1.34 -13.05
N VAL A 497 42.78 -2.50 -13.50
CA VAL A 497 43.84 -3.25 -12.81
C VAL A 497 45.23 -2.95 -13.36
N LEU A 498 45.35 -2.60 -14.65
CA LEU A 498 46.64 -2.37 -15.29
C LEU A 498 46.86 -0.88 -15.61
N ILE A 499 46.02 -0.31 -16.48
CA ILE A 499 46.26 1.03 -17.06
C ILE A 499 46.23 2.13 -15.99
N ILE A 500 45.19 2.18 -15.14
CA ILE A 500 45.09 3.23 -14.11
C ILE A 500 46.27 3.17 -13.12
N PRO A 501 46.61 2.01 -12.52
CA PRO A 501 47.78 1.90 -11.66
C PRO A 501 49.10 2.25 -12.35
N GLU A 502 49.29 1.84 -13.61
CA GLU A 502 50.49 2.15 -14.38
C GLU A 502 50.63 3.65 -14.62
N ILE A 503 49.54 4.34 -15.00
CA ILE A 503 49.52 5.80 -15.14
C ILE A 503 49.88 6.48 -13.82
N LEU A 504 49.31 6.03 -12.69
CA LEU A 504 49.64 6.59 -11.37
C LEU A 504 51.12 6.38 -10.99
N CYS A 505 51.68 5.20 -11.30
CA CYS A 505 53.10 4.91 -11.11
C CYS A 505 53.99 5.81 -11.97
N VAL A 506 53.66 5.98 -13.25
CA VAL A 506 54.40 6.87 -14.17
C VAL A 506 54.33 8.31 -13.70
N ILE A 507 53.16 8.81 -13.29
CA ILE A 507 53.00 10.15 -12.71
C ILE A 507 53.83 10.28 -11.43
N GLY A 508 53.77 9.29 -10.54
CA GLY A 508 54.56 9.26 -9.30
C GLY A 508 56.07 9.33 -9.57
N LEU A 509 56.56 8.55 -10.53
CA LEU A 509 57.95 8.56 -10.99
C LEU A 509 58.35 9.89 -11.63
N ALA A 510 57.50 10.46 -12.47
CA ALA A 510 57.75 11.76 -13.11
C ALA A 510 57.83 12.90 -12.07
N VAL A 511 56.94 12.89 -11.09
CA VAL A 511 56.95 13.85 -9.97
C VAL A 511 58.20 13.67 -9.10
N TRP A 512 58.60 12.42 -8.82
CA TRP A 512 59.83 12.13 -8.09
C TRP A 512 61.08 12.61 -8.84
N TRP A 513 61.17 12.34 -10.16
CA TRP A 513 62.28 12.76 -11.01
C TRP A 513 62.38 14.28 -11.09
N ARG A 514 61.25 14.99 -11.22
CA ARG A 514 61.23 16.47 -11.26
C ARG A 514 61.59 17.13 -9.92
N ARG A 515 61.38 16.44 -8.79
CA ARG A 515 61.67 16.94 -7.44
C ARG A 515 63.09 16.63 -6.96
N ARG A 516 63.79 15.73 -7.66
CA ARG A 516 65.20 15.42 -7.45
C ARG A 516 66.04 16.39 -8.26
#